data_AF-A0A2G6UI50-F1
#
_entry.id   AF-A0A2G6UI50-F1
#
_cell.length_a   1.000
_cell.length_b   1.000
_cell.length_c   1.000
_cell.angle_alpha   90.00
_cell.angle_beta   90.00
_cell.angle_gamma   90.00
#
_symmetry.space_group_name_H-M   'P 1'
#
loop_
_entity.id
_entity.type
_entity.pdbx_description
1 polymer ?
#
loop_
_entity_poly.entity_id
_entity_poly.type
_entity_poly.pdbx_seq_one_letter_code
_entity_poly.pdbx_strand_id
1 'polypeptide(L)'
;MSDNLLKNAEKTVRNILIIVIVYILIIFALYFGLSTDNIDKWGQFGDFLGGVINSFLSIINLIVLIFITIKIVNIEENRNLDSLAKGVRPLPILEITIGIDELKINLCNIGLGPLLIKDLQITSRGMKYTNFKDMLDKFPHSKRLKYLASKKQTIRRENCSELLQIKVEQDKTSNLYDQQIDSLNRIKEELSSYKIILKYTDIYENEMPIYEDSLEDIVMNCKQ
;
A
#
# COMPACT_ATOMS: atom_id res chain seq x y z
N MET A 1 2.76 16.13 -13.92
CA MET A 1 3.66 16.31 -15.09
C MET A 1 3.05 15.69 -16.36
N SER A 2 2.54 14.46 -16.30
CA SER A 2 1.77 13.78 -17.38
C SER A 2 0.62 14.62 -17.96
N ASP A 3 -0.21 15.26 -17.12
CA ASP A 3 -1.40 15.99 -17.60
C ASP A 3 -1.08 17.26 -18.41
N ASN A 4 0.04 17.92 -18.09
CA ASN A 4 0.48 19.09 -18.85
C ASN A 4 1.04 18.69 -20.23
N LEU A 5 1.69 17.53 -20.32
CA LEU A 5 2.15 16.98 -21.61
C LEU A 5 0.96 16.58 -22.49
N LEU A 6 -0.10 16.04 -21.89
CA LEU A 6 -1.32 15.68 -22.60
C LEU A 6 -2.03 16.88 -23.22
N LYS A 7 -2.26 17.92 -22.40
CA LYS A 7 -2.91 19.16 -22.86
C LYS A 7 -2.11 19.86 -23.95
N ASN A 8 -0.78 19.81 -23.85
CA ASN A 8 0.10 20.38 -24.86
C ASN A 8 0.07 19.58 -26.18
N ALA A 9 0.00 18.25 -26.12
CA ALA A 9 -0.13 17.40 -27.31
C ALA A 9 -1.47 17.65 -28.03
N GLU A 10 -2.58 17.70 -27.31
CA GLU A 10 -3.91 18.01 -27.87
C GLU A 10 -3.95 19.38 -28.57
N LYS A 11 -3.38 20.40 -27.92
CA LYS A 11 -3.26 21.76 -28.49
C LYS A 11 -2.40 21.77 -29.76
N THR A 12 -1.33 20.99 -29.78
CA THR A 12 -0.42 20.91 -30.93
C THR A 12 -1.08 20.23 -32.13
N VAL A 13 -1.77 19.11 -31.92
CA VAL A 13 -2.51 18.39 -32.97
C VAL A 13 -3.61 19.27 -33.55
N ARG A 14 -4.38 19.96 -32.71
CA ARG A 14 -5.44 20.89 -33.17
C ARG A 14 -4.87 22.02 -34.04
N ASN A 15 -3.76 22.62 -33.62
CA ASN A 15 -3.13 23.70 -34.38
C ASN A 15 -2.60 23.22 -35.74
N ILE A 16 -1.98 22.05 -35.79
CA ILE A 16 -1.49 21.45 -37.05
C ILE A 16 -2.65 21.21 -38.03
N LEU A 17 -3.79 20.71 -37.53
CA LEU A 17 -4.96 20.42 -38.36
C LEU A 17 -5.58 21.70 -38.96
N ILE A 18 -5.67 22.78 -38.19
CA ILE A 18 -6.14 24.09 -38.67
C ILE A 18 -5.21 24.63 -39.75
N ILE A 19 -3.89 24.56 -39.55
CA ILE A 19 -2.90 25.05 -40.52
C ILE A 19 -3.04 24.34 -41.86
N VAL A 20 -3.24 23.02 -41.85
CA VAL A 20 -3.39 22.24 -43.09
C VAL A 20 -4.69 22.55 -43.82
N ILE A 21 -5.81 22.74 -43.11
CA ILE A 21 -7.07 23.15 -43.74
C ILE A 21 -6.91 24.52 -44.40
N VAL A 22 -6.30 25.49 -43.71
CA VAL A 22 -6.06 26.83 -44.25
C VAL A 22 -5.13 26.77 -45.46
N TYR A 23 -4.09 25.95 -45.41
CA TYR A 23 -3.16 25.76 -46.53
C TYR A 23 -3.84 25.17 -47.77
N ILE A 24 -4.70 24.17 -47.60
CA ILE A 24 -5.51 23.59 -48.68
C ILE A 24 -6.44 24.65 -49.30
N LEU A 25 -7.10 25.47 -48.47
CA LEU A 25 -7.99 26.53 -48.94
C LEU A 25 -7.23 27.63 -49.71
N ILE A 26 -6.01 27.97 -49.29
CA ILE A 26 -5.15 28.93 -49.98
C ILE A 26 -4.71 28.38 -51.33
N ILE A 27 -4.26 27.13 -51.41
CA ILE A 27 -3.90 26.49 -52.69
C ILE A 27 -5.13 26.45 -53.61
N PHE A 28 -6.29 26.05 -53.08
CA PHE A 28 -7.53 26.03 -53.86
C PHE A 28 -7.86 27.42 -54.41
N ALA A 29 -7.79 28.48 -53.60
CA ALA A 29 -8.06 29.84 -54.03
C ALA A 29 -7.05 30.35 -55.08
N LEU A 30 -5.76 30.02 -54.93
CA LEU A 30 -4.69 30.47 -55.85
C LEU A 30 -4.68 29.70 -57.17
N TYR A 31 -4.97 28.39 -57.17
CA TYR A 31 -4.83 27.53 -58.35
C TYR A 31 -6.09 27.51 -59.23
N PHE A 32 -7.28 27.71 -58.65
CA PHE A 32 -8.56 27.52 -59.35
C PHE A 32 -9.31 28.80 -59.73
N GLY A 33 -8.83 29.99 -59.35
CA GLY A 33 -9.45 31.30 -59.64
C GLY A 33 -10.69 31.27 -60.53
N LEU A 34 -11.87 31.02 -59.93
CA LEU A 34 -13.24 31.04 -60.49
C LEU A 34 -13.51 30.44 -61.90
N SER A 35 -12.57 29.75 -62.56
CA SER A 35 -12.74 29.35 -63.96
C SER A 35 -12.99 27.84 -64.09
N THR A 36 -14.18 27.50 -64.59
CA THR A 36 -14.76 26.15 -64.67
C THR A 36 -14.43 25.39 -65.96
N ASP A 37 -13.68 25.96 -66.89
CA ASP A 37 -13.74 25.53 -68.30
C ASP A 37 -12.74 24.42 -68.69
N ASN A 38 -11.92 23.90 -67.77
CA ASN A 38 -10.94 22.83 -68.06
C ASN A 38 -11.05 21.63 -67.11
N ILE A 39 -11.74 20.58 -67.57
CA ILE A 39 -11.98 19.33 -66.83
C ILE A 39 -10.66 18.61 -66.48
N ASP A 40 -9.65 18.62 -67.36
CA ASP A 40 -8.36 17.97 -67.12
C ASP A 40 -7.61 18.55 -65.91
N LYS A 41 -7.78 19.86 -65.64
CA LYS A 41 -7.17 20.53 -64.48
C LYS A 41 -7.81 20.09 -63.16
N TRP A 42 -9.11 19.75 -63.18
CA TRP A 42 -9.81 19.20 -62.03
C TRP A 42 -9.33 17.80 -61.67
N GLY A 43 -9.03 16.96 -62.67
CA GLY A 43 -8.44 15.64 -62.45
C GLY A 43 -7.08 15.71 -61.76
N GLN A 44 -6.17 16.53 -62.30
CA GLN A 44 -4.82 16.71 -61.73
C GLN A 44 -4.85 17.30 -60.31
N PHE A 45 -5.81 18.17 -60.02
CA PHE A 45 -6.01 18.69 -58.67
C PHE A 45 -6.52 17.65 -57.70
N GLY A 46 -7.46 16.80 -58.13
CA GLY A 46 -7.93 15.65 -57.36
C GLY A 46 -6.78 14.73 -56.97
N ASP A 47 -5.87 14.45 -57.90
CA ASP A 47 -4.68 13.63 -57.65
C ASP A 47 -3.71 14.30 -56.66
N PHE A 48 -3.44 15.60 -56.82
CA PHE A 48 -2.61 16.37 -55.88
C PHE A 48 -3.21 16.41 -54.48
N LEU A 49 -4.50 16.76 -54.36
CA LEU A 49 -5.20 16.76 -53.07
C LEU A 49 -5.21 15.37 -52.44
N GLY A 50 -5.50 14.33 -53.22
CA GLY A 50 -5.50 12.95 -52.76
C GLY A 50 -4.14 12.55 -52.19
N GLY A 51 -3.05 12.87 -52.90
CA GLY A 51 -1.69 12.62 -52.43
C GLY A 51 -1.33 13.37 -51.14
N VAL A 52 -1.68 14.66 -51.06
CA VAL A 52 -1.41 15.50 -49.89
C VAL A 52 -2.24 15.06 -48.69
N ILE A 53 -3.54 14.82 -48.86
CA ILE A 53 -4.45 14.38 -47.80
C ILE A 53 -4.03 13.00 -47.29
N ASN A 54 -3.72 12.04 -48.16
CA ASN A 54 -3.28 10.71 -47.73
C ASN A 54 -1.96 10.75 -46.97
N SER A 55 -1.00 11.57 -47.42
CA SER A 55 0.27 11.76 -46.72
C SER A 55 0.05 12.38 -45.34
N PHE A 56 -0.84 13.36 -45.24
CA PHE A 56 -1.17 14.01 -43.98
C PHE A 56 -1.93 13.09 -43.02
N LEU A 57 -2.91 12.33 -43.52
CA LEU A 57 -3.62 11.30 -42.75
C LEU A 57 -2.65 10.24 -42.22
N SER A 58 -1.65 9.85 -43.01
CA SER A 58 -0.62 8.90 -42.59
C SER A 58 0.21 9.44 -41.43
N ILE A 59 0.59 10.73 -41.47
CA ILE A 59 1.30 11.39 -40.38
C ILE A 59 0.43 11.48 -39.12
N ILE A 60 -0.85 11.85 -39.26
CA ILE A 60 -1.80 11.87 -38.13
C ILE A 60 -1.92 10.48 -37.52
N ASN A 61 -2.11 9.44 -38.33
CA ASN A 61 -2.21 8.06 -37.87
C ASN A 61 -0.96 7.65 -37.08
N LEU A 62 0.23 8.03 -37.56
CA LEU A 62 1.48 7.76 -36.84
C LEU A 62 1.52 8.48 -35.49
N ILE A 63 1.13 9.75 -35.43
CA ILE A 63 1.09 10.53 -34.18
C ILE A 63 0.10 9.92 -33.18
N VAL A 64 -1.10 9.57 -33.64
CA VAL A 64 -2.13 8.93 -32.81
C VAL A 64 -1.64 7.59 -32.28
N LEU A 65 -1.00 6.78 -33.13
CA LEU A 65 -0.43 5.50 -32.73
C LEU A 65 0.64 5.68 -31.64
N ILE A 66 1.58 6.61 -31.83
CA ILE A 66 2.61 6.91 -30.84
C ILE A 66 1.98 7.34 -29.51
N PHE A 67 0.97 8.22 -29.55
CA PHE A 67 0.29 8.69 -28.35
C PHE A 67 -0.41 7.56 -27.59
N ILE A 68 -1.13 6.69 -28.30
CA ILE A 68 -1.81 5.52 -27.72
C ILE A 68 -0.77 4.58 -27.10
N THR A 69 0.32 4.28 -27.81
CA THR A 69 1.39 3.41 -27.31
C THR A 69 1.99 3.96 -26.02
N ILE A 70 2.33 5.25 -25.95
CA ILE A 70 2.87 5.88 -24.74
C ILE A 70 1.85 5.79 -23.59
N LYS A 71 0.56 5.99 -23.87
CA LYS A 71 -0.50 5.86 -22.86
C LYS A 71 -0.61 4.44 -22.32
N ILE A 72 -0.58 3.44 -23.20
CA ILE A 72 -0.66 2.02 -22.82
C ILE A 72 0.53 1.64 -21.95
N VAL A 73 1.75 1.96 -22.38
CA VAL A 73 2.98 1.65 -21.63
C VAL A 73 2.92 2.23 -20.22
N ASN A 74 2.52 3.50 -20.07
CA ASN A 74 2.37 4.12 -18.74
C ASN A 74 1.31 3.42 -17.87
N ILE A 75 0.20 2.96 -18.46
CA ILE A 75 -0.85 2.24 -17.73
C ILE A 75 -0.33 0.87 -17.27
N GLU A 76 0.38 0.15 -18.15
CA GLU A 76 0.97 -1.14 -17.83
C GLU A 76 2.04 -1.05 -16.75
N GLU A 77 2.93 -0.06 -16.83
CA GLU A 77 3.96 0.18 -15.83
C GLU A 77 3.33 0.45 -14.45
N ASN A 78 2.33 1.32 -14.39
CA ASN A 78 1.62 1.60 -13.14
C ASN A 78 0.91 0.35 -12.58
N ARG A 79 0.29 -0.47 -13.43
CA ARG A 79 -0.32 -1.74 -13.03
C ARG A 79 0.72 -2.74 -12.53
N ASN A 80 1.89 -2.77 -13.14
CA ASN A 80 2.98 -3.64 -12.74
C ASN A 80 3.52 -3.23 -11.36
N LEU A 81 3.77 -1.93 -11.16
CA LEU A 81 4.18 -1.40 -9.85
C LEU A 81 3.16 -1.71 -8.74
N ASP A 82 1.87 -1.53 -9.01
CA ASP A 82 0.81 -1.89 -8.06
C ASP A 82 0.76 -3.41 -7.79
N SER A 83 0.98 -4.24 -8.81
CA SER A 83 1.03 -5.70 -8.66
C SER A 83 2.23 -6.15 -7.84
N LEU A 84 3.39 -5.53 -8.03
CA LEU A 84 4.59 -5.76 -7.23
C LEU A 84 4.37 -5.35 -5.78
N ALA A 85 3.77 -4.18 -5.54
CA ALA A 85 3.43 -3.71 -4.19
C ALA A 85 2.43 -4.64 -3.50
N LYS A 86 1.38 -5.09 -4.21
CA LYS A 86 0.41 -6.07 -3.72
C LYS A 86 1.06 -7.43 -3.42
N GLY A 87 2.05 -7.83 -4.21
CA GLY A 87 2.77 -9.10 -4.05
C GLY A 87 3.66 -9.17 -2.81
N VAL A 88 4.00 -8.03 -2.18
CA VAL A 88 4.87 -7.98 -1.00
C VAL A 88 4.17 -7.42 0.24
N ARG A 89 2.86 -7.59 0.36
CA ARG A 89 2.12 -7.07 1.51
C ARG A 89 2.50 -7.80 2.81
N PRO A 90 2.83 -7.07 3.89
CA PRO A 90 2.96 -7.66 5.22
C PRO A 90 1.59 -8.02 5.78
N LEU A 91 1.54 -9.08 6.58
CA LEU A 91 0.31 -9.57 7.21
C LEU A 91 0.63 -9.87 8.68
N PRO A 92 0.32 -8.93 9.59
CA PRO A 92 0.50 -9.16 11.01
C PRO A 92 -0.50 -10.17 11.54
N ILE A 93 -0.04 -11.07 12.40
CA ILE A 93 -0.86 -11.98 13.22
C ILE A 93 -0.31 -11.95 14.63
N LEU A 94 -1.20 -11.88 15.63
CA LEU A 94 -0.82 -12.15 17.01
C LEU A 94 -0.85 -13.64 17.30
N GLU A 95 0.23 -14.11 17.90
CA GLU A 95 0.33 -15.47 18.44
C GLU A 95 0.49 -15.37 19.95
N ILE A 96 -0.46 -15.95 20.67
CA ILE A 96 -0.51 -15.91 22.13
C ILE A 96 -0.25 -17.32 22.64
N THR A 97 0.84 -17.52 23.38
CA THR A 97 1.17 -18.78 24.05
C THR A 97 0.89 -18.63 25.54
N ILE A 98 0.07 -19.52 26.09
CA ILE A 98 -0.34 -19.49 27.50
C ILE A 98 0.06 -20.81 28.12
N GLY A 99 0.98 -20.76 29.08
CA GLY A 99 1.36 -21.88 29.92
C GLY A 99 0.93 -21.64 31.37
N ILE A 100 1.18 -22.61 32.24
CA ILE A 100 0.92 -22.47 33.68
C ILE A 100 1.86 -21.41 34.29
N ASP A 101 3.15 -21.50 33.95
CA ASP A 101 4.25 -20.67 34.43
C ASP A 101 4.73 -19.62 33.42
N GLU A 102 4.11 -19.54 32.24
CA GLU A 102 4.47 -18.58 31.21
C GLU A 102 3.29 -17.94 30.49
N LEU A 103 3.53 -16.72 30.00
CA LEU A 103 2.67 -16.02 29.05
C LEU A 103 3.57 -15.39 28.00
N LYS A 104 3.31 -15.67 26.73
CA LYS A 104 4.04 -15.11 25.60
C LYS A 104 3.07 -14.51 24.59
N ILE A 105 3.36 -13.29 24.15
CA ILE A 105 2.62 -12.60 23.08
C ILE A 105 3.64 -12.24 22.01
N ASN A 106 3.50 -12.87 20.85
CA ASN A 106 4.30 -12.61 19.67
C ASN A 106 3.46 -11.88 18.63
N LEU A 107 4.12 -10.99 17.91
CA LEU A 107 3.61 -10.43 16.67
C LEU A 107 4.37 -11.06 15.52
N CYS A 108 3.70 -11.86 14.72
CA CYS A 108 4.27 -12.57 13.58
C CYS A 108 3.88 -11.88 12.29
N ASN A 109 4.78 -11.91 11.31
CA ASN A 109 4.47 -11.47 9.95
C ASN A 109 4.42 -12.69 9.04
N ILE A 110 3.21 -13.10 8.66
CA ILE A 110 2.99 -14.19 7.70
C ILE A 110 2.92 -13.68 6.25
N GLY A 111 3.06 -12.37 6.05
CA GLY A 111 3.07 -11.74 4.74
C GLY A 111 4.40 -11.90 4.02
N LEU A 112 4.40 -11.62 2.71
CA LEU A 112 5.56 -11.81 1.85
C LEU A 112 6.61 -10.70 2.02
N GLY A 113 6.19 -9.46 2.31
CA GLY A 113 7.09 -8.36 2.61
C GLY A 113 7.27 -8.14 4.12
N PRO A 114 8.31 -7.41 4.54
CA PRO A 114 8.54 -7.09 5.94
C PRO A 114 7.48 -6.10 6.47
N LEU A 115 7.12 -6.30 7.73
CA LEU A 115 6.21 -5.45 8.49
C LEU A 115 7.02 -4.33 9.15
N LEU A 116 6.78 -3.08 8.76
CA LEU A 116 7.40 -1.91 9.37
C LEU A 116 6.41 -1.24 10.33
N ILE A 117 6.63 -1.41 11.63
CA ILE A 117 5.74 -0.91 12.67
C ILE A 117 6.00 0.58 12.89
N LYS A 118 4.99 1.40 12.62
CA LYS A 118 5.02 2.85 12.89
C LYS A 118 4.56 3.14 14.31
N ASP A 119 3.48 2.49 14.74
CA ASP A 119 2.90 2.68 16.05
C ASP A 119 2.26 1.39 16.58
N LEU A 120 2.40 1.16 17.88
CA LEU A 120 1.82 0.04 18.61
C LEU A 120 1.14 0.62 19.84
N GLN A 121 -0.17 0.41 19.94
CA GLN A 121 -0.97 0.86 21.07
C GLN A 121 -1.67 -0.32 21.70
N ILE A 122 -1.66 -0.38 23.03
CA ILE A 122 -2.42 -1.34 23.81
C ILE A 122 -3.51 -0.54 24.51
N THR A 123 -4.77 -0.91 24.31
CA THR A 123 -5.90 -0.11 24.78
C THR A 123 -6.92 -0.95 25.54
N SER A 124 -7.45 -0.41 26.64
CA SER A 124 -8.57 -1.01 27.38
C SER A 124 -9.35 0.10 28.05
N ARG A 125 -10.69 0.10 27.91
CA ARG A 125 -11.62 0.99 28.62
C ARG A 125 -11.20 2.47 28.65
N GLY A 126 -10.64 2.98 27.56
CA GLY A 126 -10.19 4.38 27.40
C GLY A 126 -8.73 4.65 27.80
N MET A 127 -8.05 3.72 28.45
CA MET A 127 -6.62 3.80 28.74
C MET A 127 -5.82 3.38 27.50
N LYS A 128 -4.74 4.10 27.20
CA LYS A 128 -3.82 3.81 26.09
C LYS A 128 -2.40 3.68 26.58
N TYR A 129 -1.70 2.69 26.06
CA TYR A 129 -0.32 2.38 26.40
C TYR A 129 0.50 2.20 25.13
N THR A 130 1.73 2.71 25.12
CA THR A 130 2.64 2.67 23.96
C THR A 130 3.46 1.39 23.85
N ASN A 131 3.52 0.61 24.93
CA ASN A 131 4.18 -0.69 24.98
C ASN A 131 3.67 -1.49 26.19
N PHE A 132 3.98 -2.79 26.22
CA PHE A 132 3.59 -3.68 27.32
C PHE A 132 4.28 -3.33 28.64
N LYS A 133 5.49 -2.75 28.61
CA LYS A 133 6.21 -2.34 29.81
C LYS A 133 5.47 -1.23 30.57
N ASP A 134 5.08 -0.16 29.88
CA ASP A 134 4.35 0.99 30.42
C ASP A 134 2.99 0.58 31.03
N MET A 135 2.40 -0.48 30.47
CA MET A 135 1.15 -1.05 30.98
C MET A 135 1.42 -1.91 32.22
N LEU A 136 2.36 -2.84 32.15
CA LEU A 136 2.69 -3.74 33.26
C LEU A 136 3.23 -2.98 34.48
N ASP A 137 3.97 -1.90 34.28
CA ASP A 137 4.49 -1.06 35.38
C ASP A 137 3.37 -0.40 36.20
N LYS A 138 2.15 -0.27 35.65
CA LYS A 138 0.98 0.21 36.40
C LYS A 138 0.28 -0.89 37.19
N PHE A 139 0.55 -2.17 36.91
CA PHE A 139 -0.03 -3.26 37.68
C PHE A 139 0.76 -3.48 38.97
N PRO A 140 0.12 -3.43 40.15
CA PRO A 140 0.82 -3.63 41.42
C PRO A 140 1.43 -5.03 41.54
N HIS A 141 0.91 -6.01 40.79
CA HIS A 141 1.36 -7.41 40.80
C HIS A 141 2.54 -7.71 39.86
N SER A 142 2.93 -6.79 38.97
CA SER A 142 4.01 -7.02 37.99
C SER A 142 5.41 -7.03 38.59
N LYS A 143 5.63 -6.33 39.72
CA LYS A 143 6.93 -6.20 40.38
C LYS A 143 7.55 -7.51 40.85
N ARG A 144 6.76 -8.59 40.94
CA ARG A 144 7.18 -9.91 41.41
C ARG A 144 7.55 -10.87 40.28
N LEU A 145 7.35 -10.46 39.03
CA LEU A 145 7.54 -11.29 37.85
C LEU A 145 8.66 -10.73 36.97
N LYS A 146 9.45 -11.64 36.40
CA LYS A 146 10.40 -11.27 35.35
C LYS A 146 9.62 -11.23 34.03
N TYR A 147 9.63 -10.08 33.38
CA TYR A 147 9.01 -9.91 32.07
C TYR A 147 10.00 -9.26 31.09
N LEU A 148 9.88 -9.65 29.83
CA LEU A 148 10.59 -9.06 28.71
C LEU A 148 9.56 -8.40 27.79
N ALA A 149 9.69 -7.10 27.58
CA ALA A 149 8.86 -6.36 26.64
C ALA A 149 9.77 -5.67 25.62
N SER A 150 9.58 -6.00 24.34
CA SER A 150 10.41 -5.45 23.26
C SER A 150 9.59 -4.61 22.31
N LYS A 151 10.18 -3.50 21.85
CA LYS A 151 9.64 -2.66 20.78
C LYS A 151 10.51 -2.84 19.54
N LYS A 152 10.29 -3.94 18.81
CA LYS A 152 10.92 -4.11 17.51
C LYS A 152 10.13 -3.33 16.47
N GLN A 153 10.82 -2.51 15.69
CA GLN A 153 10.19 -1.67 14.67
C GLN A 153 9.99 -2.41 13.34
N THR A 154 10.70 -3.52 13.12
CA THR A 154 10.66 -4.26 11.86
C THR A 154 10.58 -5.76 12.09
N ILE A 155 9.65 -6.41 11.39
CA ILE A 155 9.47 -7.87 11.42
C ILE A 155 9.63 -8.39 10.00
N ARG A 156 10.66 -9.19 9.76
CA ARG A 156 10.92 -9.81 8.46
C ARG A 156 9.83 -10.82 8.12
N ARG A 157 9.78 -11.22 6.85
CA ARG A 157 8.90 -12.30 6.38
C ARG A 157 9.06 -13.56 7.25
N GLU A 158 7.93 -14.18 7.59
CA GLU A 158 7.83 -15.44 8.33
C GLU A 158 8.58 -15.42 9.68
N ASN A 159 8.74 -14.23 10.25
CA ASN A 159 9.41 -14.04 11.52
C ASN A 159 8.44 -13.43 12.52
N CYS A 160 8.76 -13.59 13.80
CA CYS A 160 7.99 -13.07 14.90
C CYS A 160 8.85 -12.12 15.74
N SER A 161 8.20 -11.12 16.31
CA SER A 161 8.76 -10.30 17.37
C SER A 161 8.03 -10.61 18.65
N GLU A 162 8.79 -10.96 19.68
CA GLU A 162 8.26 -11.12 21.04
C GLU A 162 7.87 -9.73 21.57
N LEU A 163 6.57 -9.47 21.73
CA LEU A 163 6.07 -8.22 22.29
C LEU A 163 6.08 -8.26 23.82
N LEU A 164 5.71 -9.42 24.37
CA LEU A 164 5.71 -9.68 25.80
C LEU A 164 6.07 -11.15 26.07
N GLN A 165 6.94 -11.36 27.04
CA GLN A 165 7.18 -12.67 27.65
C GLN A 165 7.20 -12.50 29.17
N ILE A 166 6.36 -13.25 29.87
CA ILE A 166 6.39 -13.36 31.33
C ILE A 166 6.69 -14.82 31.65
N LYS A 167 7.69 -15.04 32.50
CA LYS A 167 8.05 -16.39 32.98
C LYS A 167 8.20 -16.38 34.49
N VAL A 168 7.63 -17.38 35.13
CA VAL A 168 7.78 -17.66 36.56
C VAL A 168 9.05 -18.50 36.74
N GLU A 169 9.91 -18.12 37.70
CA GLU A 169 11.12 -18.89 37.97
C GLU A 169 10.76 -20.15 38.77
N GLN A 170 11.19 -21.31 38.27
CA GLN A 170 10.93 -22.61 38.90
C GLN A 170 11.87 -22.84 40.09
N ASP A 171 11.78 -22.02 41.14
CA ASP A 171 12.40 -22.34 42.42
C ASP A 171 11.35 -23.03 43.31
N LYS A 172 11.26 -24.36 43.16
CA LYS A 172 10.16 -25.24 43.64
C LYS A 172 10.02 -25.34 45.17
N THR A 173 10.70 -24.51 45.95
CA THR A 173 10.81 -24.65 47.40
C THR A 173 10.15 -23.56 48.24
N SER A 174 9.27 -22.70 47.69
CA SER A 174 8.71 -21.62 48.51
C SER A 174 7.30 -21.15 48.13
N ASN A 175 6.60 -20.60 49.13
CA ASN A 175 5.40 -19.75 49.02
C ASN A 175 5.52 -18.63 47.95
N LEU A 176 6.73 -18.32 47.46
CA LEU A 176 6.97 -17.32 46.43
C LEU A 176 6.49 -17.78 45.05
N TYR A 177 6.63 -19.08 44.73
CA TYR A 177 6.17 -19.63 43.45
C TYR A 177 4.65 -19.49 43.30
N ASP A 178 3.89 -19.90 44.32
CA ASP A 178 2.43 -19.78 44.33
C ASP A 178 1.99 -18.32 44.20
N GLN A 179 2.67 -17.39 44.89
CA GLN A 179 2.40 -15.95 44.76
C GLN A 179 2.70 -15.39 43.35
N GLN A 180 3.72 -15.92 42.67
CA GLN A 180 4.05 -15.53 41.30
C GLN A 180 3.02 -16.07 40.30
N ILE A 181 2.57 -17.31 40.47
CA ILE A 181 1.50 -17.90 39.67
C ILE A 181 0.18 -17.12 39.85
N ASP A 182 -0.19 -16.79 41.09
CA ASP A 182 -1.36 -15.96 41.36
C ASP A 182 -1.25 -14.59 40.70
N SER A 183 -0.06 -13.97 40.73
CA SER A 183 0.21 -12.70 40.08
C SER A 183 0.10 -12.82 38.55
N LEU A 184 0.61 -13.91 37.97
CA LEU A 184 0.53 -14.20 36.54
C LEU A 184 -0.93 -14.40 36.09
N ASN A 185 -1.72 -15.14 36.86
CA ASN A 185 -3.14 -15.37 36.56
C ASN A 185 -3.95 -14.07 36.60
N ARG A 186 -3.71 -13.19 37.58
CA ARG A 186 -4.31 -11.86 37.61
C ARG A 186 -3.94 -11.02 36.40
N ILE A 187 -2.67 -11.05 35.98
CA ILE A 187 -2.23 -10.35 34.77
C ILE A 187 -2.92 -10.90 33.52
N LYS A 188 -3.05 -12.23 33.39
CA LYS A 188 -3.77 -12.88 32.29
C LYS A 188 -5.23 -12.44 32.23
N GLU A 189 -5.92 -12.44 33.37
CA GLU A 189 -7.31 -11.97 33.47
C GLU A 189 -7.43 -10.49 33.09
N GLU A 190 -6.53 -9.65 33.56
CA GLU A 190 -6.58 -8.22 33.27
C GLU A 190 -6.30 -7.93 31.79
N LEU A 191 -5.30 -8.61 31.22
CA LEU A 191 -4.92 -8.55 29.81
C LEU A 191 -6.06 -8.94 28.86
N SER A 192 -6.96 -9.84 29.28
CA SER A 192 -8.10 -10.26 28.45
C SER A 192 -9.04 -9.13 28.04
N SER A 193 -9.03 -8.03 28.79
CA SER A 193 -9.83 -6.85 28.49
C SER A 193 -9.16 -5.86 27.52
N TYR A 194 -7.92 -6.13 27.11
CA TYR A 194 -7.13 -5.24 26.27
C TYR A 194 -7.18 -5.64 24.81
N LYS A 195 -6.94 -4.63 23.97
CA LYS A 195 -6.78 -4.77 22.53
C LYS A 195 -5.45 -4.21 22.09
N ILE A 196 -4.85 -4.84 21.09
CA ILE A 196 -3.66 -4.34 20.42
C ILE A 196 -4.10 -3.66 19.13
N ILE A 197 -3.62 -2.43 18.94
CA ILE A 197 -3.82 -1.63 17.74
C ILE A 197 -2.44 -1.38 17.14
N LEU A 198 -2.25 -1.80 15.89
CA LEU A 198 -0.99 -1.71 15.17
C LEU A 198 -1.17 -0.86 13.91
N LYS A 199 -0.34 0.17 13.79
CA LYS A 199 -0.15 0.94 12.55
C LYS A 199 1.18 0.57 11.93
N TYR A 200 1.16 0.20 10.66
CA TYR A 200 2.32 -0.34 9.97
C TYR A 200 2.31 0.00 8.48
N THR A 201 3.48 -0.13 7.85
CA THR A 201 3.68 0.07 6.43
C THR A 201 4.42 -1.12 5.81
N ASP A 202 4.36 -1.23 4.48
CA ASP A 202 5.28 -2.09 3.71
C ASP A 202 6.63 -1.38 3.46
N ILE A 203 7.49 -2.03 2.66
CA ILE A 203 8.80 -1.50 2.22
C ILE A 203 8.73 -0.26 1.33
N TYR A 204 7.57 0.00 0.74
CA TYR A 204 7.31 1.17 -0.10
C TYR A 204 6.65 2.29 0.69
N GLU A 205 6.57 2.16 2.02
CA GLU A 205 5.95 3.11 2.94
C GLU A 205 4.45 3.33 2.70
N ASN A 206 3.78 2.40 2.01
CA ASN A 206 2.33 2.46 1.87
C ASN A 206 1.67 2.18 3.23
N GLU A 207 0.78 3.07 3.65
CA GLU A 207 -0.02 2.87 4.85
C GLU A 207 -0.96 1.68 4.69
N MET A 208 -0.88 0.74 5.63
CA MET A 208 -1.75 -0.42 5.66
C MET A 208 -3.00 -0.14 6.51
N PRO A 209 -4.09 -0.90 6.30
CA PRO A 209 -5.21 -0.87 7.22
C PRO A 209 -4.75 -1.10 8.66
N ILE A 210 -5.37 -0.38 9.59
CA ILE A 210 -5.07 -0.54 11.02
C ILE A 210 -5.40 -1.98 11.40
N TYR A 211 -4.41 -2.69 11.95
CA TYR A 211 -4.64 -4.02 12.51
C TYR A 211 -5.09 -3.85 13.96
N GLU A 212 -6.22 -4.45 14.29
CA GLU A 212 -6.78 -4.49 15.63
C GLU A 212 -7.08 -5.93 16.00
N ASP A 213 -6.66 -6.33 17.19
CA ASP A 213 -6.89 -7.68 17.69
C ASP A 213 -7.10 -7.68 19.20
N SER A 214 -7.97 -8.57 19.68
CA SER A 214 -8.38 -8.64 21.08
C SER A 214 -7.55 -9.68 21.82
N LEU A 215 -7.23 -9.40 23.09
CA LEU A 215 -6.50 -10.34 23.94
C LEU A 215 -7.45 -11.25 24.75
N GLU A 216 -8.72 -11.30 24.39
CA GLU A 216 -9.76 -12.11 25.07
C GLU A 216 -9.41 -13.59 25.17
N ASP A 217 -8.72 -14.14 24.16
CA ASP A 217 -8.31 -15.55 24.10
C ASP A 217 -7.35 -15.97 25.23
N ILE A 218 -6.79 -15.00 25.96
CA ILE A 218 -5.92 -15.26 27.11
C ILE A 218 -6.64 -16.04 28.22
N VAL A 219 -7.93 -15.79 28.44
CA VAL A 219 -8.67 -16.40 29.56
C VAL A 219 -9.31 -17.74 29.18
N MET A 220 -9.62 -17.96 27.90
CA MET A 220 -10.25 -19.22 27.45
C MET A 220 -9.35 -20.44 27.67
N ASN A 221 -8.02 -20.26 27.62
CA ASN A 221 -7.05 -21.34 27.81
C ASN A 221 -6.66 -21.60 29.29
N CYS A 222 -7.20 -20.84 30.25
CA CYS A 222 -6.94 -21.07 31.69
C CYS A 222 -7.97 -22.00 32.37
N LYS A 223 -9.00 -22.46 31.65
CA LYS A 223 -10.10 -23.31 32.19
C LYS A 223 -10.04 -24.79 31.78
N GLN A 224 -8.95 -25.25 31.18
CA GLN A 224 -8.68 -26.68 30.88
C GLN A 224 -7.62 -27.22 31.84
#